data_AF-A0A7W0SJ77-F1
#
_entry.id   AF-A0A7W0SJ77-F1
#
_cell.length_a   1.000
_cell.length_b   1.000
_cell.length_c   1.000
_cell.angle_alpha   90.00
_cell.angle_beta   90.00
_cell.angle_gamma   90.00
#
_symmetry.space_group_name_H-M   'P 1'
#
loop_
_entity.id
_entity.type
_entity.pdbx_description
1 polymer ?
#
loop_
_entity_poly.entity_id
_entity_poly.type
_entity_poly.pdbx_seq_one_letter_code
_entity_poly.pdbx_strand_id
1 'polypeptide(L)'
;MLLGALLATLVGLSAARQRADDQVETAKRFERFPLYWVGERFEKWDLKHVDVPGPYGFATLIYGDCKVEDPDGFFGPEGGSCPPPLSIQISPLCFHLDVVAQAPIWKRRSIRGAPVGSSDSAPVLFTRGAQVKVYRGQGSDPGLALRALRALRSLNTIPPVIGSSGRIPAADARVLTGAWPCRDSRPGRVVIDENAGLYRGVGIGASAAAVRRRLGDRDFARPNEGWSPGSSRFSEIGGPNVLHIPCRQRPGRPSRVRVLRYDGASFVLCRGRVFALMVTEKHARTQAGLAIGDDLEMARTLYPGLRCGQAPSGDLGHYPYCVGRMQPRRSLWFGQDPIASITVSTTRFPGVR
;
A
#
# COMPACT_ATOMS: atom_id res chain seq x y z
N MET A 1 -47.73 -29.89 11.83
CA MET A 1 -46.48 -29.82 11.04
C MET A 1 -46.24 -28.41 10.46
N LEU A 2 -46.21 -27.37 11.29
CA LEU A 2 -46.00 -25.97 10.87
C LEU A 2 -44.83 -25.28 11.60
N LEU A 3 -44.26 -25.91 12.64
CA LEU A 3 -43.10 -25.39 13.38
C LEU A 3 -41.75 -25.67 12.69
N GLY A 4 -41.67 -26.65 11.79
CA GLY A 4 -40.41 -27.05 11.15
C GLY A 4 -39.88 -26.09 10.08
N ALA A 5 -40.76 -25.36 9.39
CA ALA A 5 -40.37 -24.43 8.32
C ALA A 5 -39.83 -23.08 8.84
N LEU A 6 -40.22 -22.67 10.06
CA LEU A 6 -39.77 -21.41 10.65
C LEU A 6 -38.32 -21.48 11.20
N LEU A 7 -37.88 -22.66 11.65
CA LEU A 7 -36.52 -22.84 12.15
C LEU A 7 -35.47 -22.91 11.01
N ALA A 8 -35.80 -23.53 9.87
CA ALA A 8 -34.87 -23.63 8.74
C ALA A 8 -34.56 -22.26 8.10
N THR A 9 -35.53 -21.34 8.10
CA THR A 9 -35.37 -19.97 7.56
C THR A 9 -34.49 -19.09 8.45
N LEU A 10 -34.58 -19.22 9.77
CA LEU A 10 -33.73 -18.47 10.71
C LEU A 10 -32.25 -18.89 10.64
N VAL A 11 -31.96 -20.18 10.46
CA VAL A 11 -30.59 -20.69 10.38
C VAL A 11 -29.87 -20.22 9.10
N GLY A 12 -30.56 -20.21 7.95
CA GLY A 12 -29.98 -19.76 6.68
C GLY A 12 -29.62 -18.26 6.64
N LEU A 13 -30.45 -17.41 7.24
CA LEU A 13 -30.18 -15.96 7.35
C LEU A 13 -28.94 -15.67 8.20
N SER A 14 -28.72 -16.44 9.27
CA SER A 14 -27.55 -16.29 10.14
C SER A 14 -26.24 -16.60 9.40
N ALA A 15 -26.21 -17.68 8.61
CA ALA A 15 -24.99 -18.11 7.91
C ALA A 15 -24.57 -17.14 6.79
N ALA A 16 -25.54 -16.63 6.01
CA ALA A 16 -25.26 -15.65 4.96
C ALA A 16 -24.73 -14.32 5.52
N ARG A 17 -25.31 -13.86 6.63
CA ARG A 17 -24.86 -12.65 7.32
C ARG A 17 -23.45 -12.82 7.89
N GLN A 18 -23.21 -13.93 8.58
CA GLN A 18 -21.89 -14.23 9.14
C GLN A 18 -20.79 -14.26 8.06
N ARG A 19 -21.10 -14.84 6.89
CA ARG A 19 -20.17 -14.83 5.75
C ARG A 19 -19.85 -13.42 5.26
N ALA A 20 -20.84 -12.54 5.16
CA ALA A 20 -20.60 -11.15 4.74
C ALA A 20 -19.75 -10.39 5.77
N ASP A 21 -20.01 -10.60 7.07
CA ASP A 21 -19.24 -9.97 8.16
C ASP A 21 -17.76 -10.39 8.12
N ASP A 22 -17.48 -11.68 7.94
CA ASP A 22 -16.10 -12.20 7.82
C ASP A 22 -15.36 -11.62 6.60
N GLN A 23 -16.07 -11.44 5.48
CA GLN A 23 -15.51 -10.82 4.28
C GLN A 23 -15.25 -9.32 4.46
N VAL A 24 -16.12 -8.61 5.18
CA VAL A 24 -15.90 -7.20 5.55
C VAL A 24 -14.67 -7.05 6.44
N GLU A 25 -14.48 -7.91 7.44
CA GLU A 25 -13.28 -7.89 8.29
C GLU A 25 -12.00 -8.19 7.50
N THR A 26 -12.08 -9.10 6.53
CA THR A 26 -10.98 -9.36 5.59
C THR A 26 -10.67 -8.12 4.74
N ALA A 27 -11.68 -7.43 4.22
CA ALA A 27 -11.51 -6.20 3.46
C ALA A 27 -10.98 -5.03 4.30
N LYS A 28 -11.36 -4.92 5.59
CA LYS A 28 -10.79 -3.92 6.52
C LYS A 28 -9.28 -4.09 6.70
N ARG A 29 -8.79 -5.34 6.66
CA ARG A 29 -7.36 -5.69 6.76
C ARG A 29 -6.61 -5.59 5.43
N PHE A 30 -7.28 -5.24 4.32
CA PHE A 30 -6.63 -5.13 3.03
C PHE A 30 -5.73 -3.88 2.94
N GLU A 31 -4.46 -4.08 2.56
CA GLU A 31 -3.45 -3.01 2.64
C GLU A 31 -2.97 -2.47 1.28
N ARG A 32 -3.43 -3.00 0.14
CA ARG A 32 -2.80 -2.65 -1.16
C ARG A 32 -3.22 -1.29 -1.69
N PHE A 33 -4.49 -0.90 -1.50
CA PHE A 33 -5.07 0.38 -1.93
C PHE A 33 -6.32 0.72 -1.10
N PRO A 34 -6.83 1.97 -1.13
CA PRO A 34 -8.01 2.39 -0.38
C PRO A 34 -9.22 1.64 -0.89
N LEU A 35 -9.97 1.04 0.02
CA LEU A 35 -11.28 0.48 -0.27
C LEU A 35 -12.34 1.47 0.17
N TYR A 36 -13.37 1.61 -0.66
CA TYR A 36 -14.51 2.48 -0.39
C TYR A 36 -15.80 1.67 -0.48
N TRP A 37 -16.76 2.00 0.35
CA TRP A 37 -18.04 1.31 0.41
C TRP A 37 -19.13 2.27 0.87
N VAL A 38 -20.38 1.82 0.84
CA VAL A 38 -21.53 2.58 1.30
C VAL A 38 -22.06 2.10 2.66
N GLY A 39 -21.38 1.12 3.28
CA GLY A 39 -21.75 0.47 4.53
C GLY A 39 -22.26 -0.95 4.35
N GLU A 40 -22.70 -1.58 5.44
CA GLU A 40 -23.34 -2.91 5.42
C GLU A 40 -24.71 -2.89 4.74
N ARG A 41 -25.35 -1.72 4.69
CA ARG A 41 -26.62 -1.49 4.01
C ARG A 41 -26.58 -0.16 3.27
N PHE A 42 -27.18 -0.13 2.10
CA PHE A 42 -27.37 1.08 1.32
C PHE A 42 -28.77 1.13 0.70
N GLU A 43 -29.51 2.19 1.03
CA GLU A 43 -30.94 2.30 0.72
C GLU A 43 -31.70 1.04 1.20
N LYS A 44 -32.24 0.25 0.27
CA LYS A 44 -33.00 -0.98 0.56
C LYS A 44 -32.19 -2.27 0.43
N TRP A 45 -30.90 -2.20 0.09
CA TRP A 45 -30.07 -3.36 -0.19
C TRP A 45 -29.02 -3.57 0.89
N ASP A 46 -28.92 -4.80 1.39
CA ASP A 46 -27.86 -5.24 2.29
C ASP A 46 -26.64 -5.72 1.48
N LEU A 47 -25.45 -5.59 2.06
CA LEU A 47 -24.21 -6.12 1.51
C LEU A 47 -24.25 -7.65 1.53
N LYS A 48 -24.07 -8.27 0.37
CA LYS A 48 -24.16 -9.73 0.21
C LYS A 48 -22.82 -10.41 0.02
N HIS A 49 -21.86 -9.70 -0.57
CA HIS A 49 -20.56 -10.28 -0.90
C HIS A 49 -19.47 -9.22 -0.96
N VAL A 50 -18.30 -9.56 -0.43
CA VAL A 50 -17.06 -8.78 -0.60
C VAL A 50 -15.94 -9.71 -1.05
N ASP A 51 -15.26 -9.34 -2.15
CA ASP A 51 -14.15 -10.11 -2.72
C ASP A 51 -12.84 -9.30 -2.68
N VAL A 52 -11.85 -9.79 -1.91
CA VAL A 52 -10.52 -9.19 -1.70
C VAL A 52 -9.48 -10.27 -1.35
N PRO A 53 -8.32 -10.38 -2.05
CA PRO A 53 -7.95 -9.79 -3.34
C PRO A 53 -8.61 -10.58 -4.47
N GLY A 54 -9.52 -9.97 -5.22
CA GLY A 54 -10.08 -10.63 -6.38
C GLY A 54 -8.97 -11.07 -7.36
N PRO A 55 -9.20 -12.13 -8.16
CA PRO A 55 -8.20 -12.73 -9.05
C PRO A 55 -7.61 -11.73 -10.08
N TYR A 56 -8.31 -10.63 -10.32
CA TYR A 56 -7.98 -9.62 -11.34
C TYR A 56 -7.37 -8.33 -10.76
N GLY A 57 -7.01 -8.32 -9.47
CA GLY A 57 -6.32 -7.17 -8.86
C GLY A 57 -7.22 -6.00 -8.47
N PHE A 58 -8.54 -6.21 -8.42
CA PHE A 58 -9.53 -5.27 -7.89
C PHE A 58 -10.37 -5.92 -6.79
N ALA A 59 -11.02 -5.08 -5.98
CA ALA A 59 -11.98 -5.48 -4.97
C ALA A 59 -13.40 -5.25 -5.47
N THR A 60 -14.33 -6.14 -5.10
CA THR A 60 -15.75 -6.02 -5.48
C THR A 60 -16.65 -6.12 -4.26
N LEU A 61 -17.62 -5.21 -4.16
CA LEU A 61 -18.68 -5.25 -3.15
C LEU A 61 -20.04 -5.34 -3.85
N ILE A 62 -20.87 -6.31 -3.45
CA ILE A 62 -22.17 -6.58 -4.07
C ILE A 62 -23.29 -6.32 -3.08
N TYR A 63 -24.25 -5.49 -3.47
CA TYR A 63 -25.41 -5.11 -2.66
C TYR A 63 -26.71 -5.64 -3.27
N GLY A 64 -27.47 -6.37 -2.47
CA GLY A 64 -28.69 -7.05 -2.88
C GLY A 64 -28.44 -8.37 -3.61
N ASP A 65 -29.47 -9.21 -3.64
CA ASP A 65 -29.44 -10.47 -4.38
C ASP A 65 -29.87 -10.21 -5.84
N CYS A 66 -29.26 -10.91 -6.78
CA CYS A 66 -29.84 -11.06 -8.11
C CYS A 66 -30.82 -12.23 -8.07
N LYS A 67 -32.08 -11.98 -8.47
CA LYS A 67 -33.04 -13.04 -8.77
C LYS A 67 -33.27 -13.00 -10.27
N VAL A 68 -32.81 -14.02 -10.99
CA VAL A 68 -33.28 -14.25 -12.35
C VAL A 68 -34.69 -14.81 -12.20
N GLU A 69 -35.68 -14.04 -12.62
CA GLU A 69 -36.97 -14.63 -12.94
C GLU A 69 -36.72 -15.44 -14.22
N ASP A 70 -36.68 -16.76 -14.10
CA ASP A 70 -36.68 -17.71 -15.22
C ASP A 70 -38.11 -18.29 -15.32
N PRO A 71 -39.09 -17.49 -15.79
CA PRO A 71 -40.49 -17.90 -15.80
C PRO A 71 -40.74 -19.15 -16.66
N ASP A 72 -39.88 -19.40 -17.64
CA ASP A 72 -40.00 -20.50 -18.60
C ASP A 72 -39.05 -21.66 -18.31
N GLY A 73 -38.22 -21.56 -17.25
CA GLY A 73 -37.22 -22.58 -16.88
C GLY A 73 -36.15 -22.82 -17.94
N PHE A 74 -35.98 -21.88 -18.88
CA PHE A 74 -35.20 -22.08 -20.10
C PHE A 74 -33.69 -22.11 -19.84
N PHE A 75 -33.23 -21.42 -18.79
CA PHE A 75 -31.81 -21.33 -18.48
C PHE A 75 -31.37 -22.33 -17.39
N GLY A 76 -32.31 -23.12 -16.84
CA GLY A 76 -32.04 -24.11 -15.81
C GLY A 76 -31.71 -23.51 -14.43
N PRO A 77 -31.38 -24.33 -13.42
CA PRO A 77 -31.06 -23.86 -12.07
C PRO A 77 -29.77 -23.03 -11.99
N GLU A 78 -28.95 -23.06 -13.05
CA GLU A 78 -27.75 -22.21 -13.21
C GLU A 78 -28.05 -20.96 -14.07
N GLY A 79 -29.33 -20.67 -14.30
CA GLY A 79 -29.79 -19.80 -15.36
C GLY A 79 -29.52 -18.32 -15.15
N GLY A 80 -28.77 -17.74 -16.09
CA GLY A 80 -28.58 -16.30 -16.27
C GLY A 80 -27.68 -15.62 -15.25
N SER A 81 -26.58 -15.00 -15.70
CA SER A 81 -25.89 -14.01 -14.86
C SER A 81 -26.70 -12.72 -14.89
N CYS A 82 -27.60 -12.49 -13.92
CA CYS A 82 -28.18 -11.16 -13.78
C CYS A 82 -27.26 -10.27 -12.93
N PRO A 83 -27.07 -9.00 -13.34
CA PRO A 83 -26.27 -8.07 -12.58
C PRO A 83 -26.99 -7.74 -11.27
N PRO A 84 -26.28 -7.76 -10.12
CA PRO A 84 -26.87 -7.37 -8.85
C PRO A 84 -27.38 -5.92 -8.91
N PRO A 85 -28.32 -5.54 -8.03
CA PRO A 85 -28.89 -4.19 -8.03
C PRO A 85 -27.82 -3.08 -7.99
N LEU A 86 -26.76 -3.30 -7.21
CA LEU A 86 -25.61 -2.42 -7.09
C LEU A 86 -24.32 -3.23 -6.90
N SER A 87 -23.29 -2.89 -7.66
CA SER A 87 -21.93 -3.42 -7.48
C SER A 87 -20.91 -2.29 -7.50
N ILE A 88 -19.98 -2.31 -6.54
CA ILE A 88 -18.88 -1.34 -6.42
C ILE A 88 -17.58 -2.09 -6.68
N GLN A 89 -16.88 -1.72 -7.76
CA GLN A 89 -15.55 -2.22 -8.09
C GLN A 89 -14.50 -1.16 -7.80
N ILE A 90 -13.45 -1.56 -7.07
CA ILE A 90 -12.37 -0.66 -6.65
C ILE A 90 -11.05 -1.25 -7.12
N SER A 91 -10.29 -0.46 -7.88
CA SER A 91 -8.96 -0.83 -8.38
C SER A 91 -7.94 0.27 -8.09
N PRO A 92 -6.63 -0.02 -8.15
CA PRO A 92 -5.61 1.02 -8.15
C PRO A 92 -5.90 2.08 -9.22
N LEU A 93 -5.56 3.34 -8.94
CA LEU A 93 -5.85 4.45 -9.85
C LEU A 93 -5.31 4.20 -11.27
N CYS A 94 -4.17 3.53 -11.40
CA CYS A 94 -3.51 3.35 -12.69
C CYS A 94 -4.03 2.15 -13.51
N PHE A 95 -4.95 1.36 -12.96
CA PHE A 95 -5.49 0.20 -13.65
C PHE A 95 -6.37 0.64 -14.83
N HIS A 96 -5.95 0.39 -16.07
CA HIS A 96 -6.65 0.81 -17.31
C HIS A 96 -7.04 2.31 -17.33
N LEU A 97 -6.22 3.17 -16.71
CA LEU A 97 -6.56 4.59 -16.58
C LEU A 97 -6.69 5.29 -17.93
N ASP A 98 -5.85 4.92 -18.90
CA ASP A 98 -5.88 5.38 -20.28
C ASP A 98 -7.24 5.14 -20.95
N VAL A 99 -7.87 3.99 -20.67
CA VAL A 99 -9.19 3.64 -21.17
C VAL A 99 -10.28 4.43 -20.43
N VAL A 100 -10.28 4.41 -19.09
CA VAL A 100 -11.40 4.99 -18.32
C VAL A 100 -11.38 6.52 -18.25
N ALA A 101 -10.21 7.16 -18.44
CA ALA A 101 -10.07 8.61 -18.46
C ALA A 101 -10.09 9.21 -19.89
N GLN A 102 -10.19 8.36 -20.93
CA GLN A 102 -10.22 8.77 -22.34
C GLN A 102 -11.31 9.82 -22.62
N ALA A 103 -12.51 9.59 -22.09
CA ALA A 103 -13.62 10.52 -22.23
C ALA A 103 -13.46 11.70 -21.24
N PRO A 104 -13.37 12.96 -21.70
CA PRO A 104 -13.04 14.11 -20.84
C PRO A 104 -14.21 14.58 -19.95
N ILE A 105 -15.25 13.76 -19.77
CA ILE A 105 -16.41 14.08 -18.91
C ILE A 105 -16.00 14.38 -17.47
N TRP A 106 -14.94 13.75 -16.99
CA TRP A 106 -14.36 13.97 -15.66
C TRP A 106 -13.86 15.39 -15.44
N LYS A 107 -13.56 16.17 -16.50
CA LYS A 107 -13.17 17.58 -16.39
C LYS A 107 -14.30 18.48 -15.92
N ARG A 108 -15.56 18.07 -16.13
CA ARG A 108 -16.75 18.87 -15.83
C ARG A 108 -17.58 18.32 -14.68
N ARG A 109 -17.27 17.11 -14.20
CA ARG A 109 -18.07 16.40 -13.21
C ARG A 109 -17.21 16.01 -12.02
N SER A 110 -17.70 16.33 -10.82
CA SER A 110 -17.08 15.87 -9.58
C SER A 110 -18.11 15.45 -8.54
N ILE A 111 -17.70 14.56 -7.64
CA ILE A 111 -18.44 14.20 -6.42
C ILE A 111 -17.51 14.43 -5.25
N ARG A 112 -17.94 15.25 -4.29
CA ARG A 112 -17.18 15.57 -3.06
C ARG A 112 -15.73 16.00 -3.34
N GLY A 113 -15.51 16.68 -4.47
CA GLY A 113 -14.21 17.20 -4.90
C GLY A 113 -13.36 16.26 -5.76
N ALA A 114 -13.77 15.00 -5.97
CA ALA A 114 -13.07 14.05 -6.85
C ALA A 114 -13.73 13.98 -8.25
N PRO A 115 -12.95 13.95 -9.36
CA PRO A 115 -13.47 13.85 -10.72
C PRO A 115 -14.26 12.56 -10.96
N VAL A 116 -15.29 12.63 -11.82
CA VAL A 116 -16.13 11.48 -12.20
C VAL A 116 -16.12 11.28 -13.71
N GLY A 117 -15.49 10.22 -14.16
CA GLY A 117 -15.51 9.71 -15.53
C GLY A 117 -16.67 8.76 -15.81
N SER A 118 -16.57 8.03 -16.92
CA SER A 118 -17.51 6.99 -17.31
C SER A 118 -16.78 5.90 -18.10
N SER A 119 -17.11 4.64 -17.87
CA SER A 119 -16.63 3.48 -18.63
C SER A 119 -17.75 2.43 -18.66
N ASP A 120 -18.07 1.90 -19.83
CA ASP A 120 -19.17 0.93 -20.04
C ASP A 120 -20.50 1.40 -19.44
N SER A 121 -20.83 2.70 -19.63
CA SER A 121 -22.01 3.35 -19.05
C SER A 121 -22.06 3.45 -17.52
N ALA A 122 -21.02 2.97 -16.81
CA ALA A 122 -20.90 3.09 -15.36
C ALA A 122 -20.05 4.33 -14.98
N PRO A 123 -20.46 5.13 -13.98
CA PRO A 123 -19.64 6.23 -13.49
C PRO A 123 -18.40 5.70 -12.78
N VAL A 124 -17.26 6.35 -13.00
CA VAL A 124 -15.96 6.03 -12.39
C VAL A 124 -15.48 7.24 -11.59
N LEU A 125 -15.32 7.10 -10.28
CA LEU A 125 -14.76 8.15 -9.43
C LEU A 125 -13.23 8.01 -9.34
N PHE A 126 -12.50 9.10 -9.65
CA PHE A 126 -11.04 9.12 -9.60
C PHE A 126 -10.53 9.73 -8.28
N THR A 127 -10.11 8.87 -7.36
CA THR A 127 -9.57 9.27 -6.05
C THR A 127 -8.04 9.27 -6.05
N ARG A 128 -7.43 9.84 -5.01
CA ARG A 128 -5.99 9.74 -4.77
C ARG A 128 -5.60 8.31 -4.38
N GLY A 129 -5.32 7.49 -5.38
CA GLY A 129 -4.75 6.15 -5.23
C GLY A 129 -5.67 4.99 -5.67
N ALA A 130 -6.95 5.26 -5.94
CA ALA A 130 -7.88 4.27 -6.47
C ALA A 130 -8.92 4.89 -7.41
N GLN A 131 -9.46 4.06 -8.27
CA GLN A 131 -10.67 4.35 -9.03
C GLN A 131 -11.83 3.49 -8.52
N VAL A 132 -13.02 4.08 -8.44
CA VAL A 132 -14.23 3.41 -7.94
C VAL A 132 -15.28 3.43 -9.04
N LYS A 133 -15.54 2.27 -9.65
CA LYS A 133 -16.55 2.08 -10.68
C LYS A 133 -17.80 1.50 -10.03
N VAL A 134 -18.96 2.09 -10.31
CA VAL A 134 -20.23 1.66 -9.71
C VAL A 134 -21.19 1.21 -10.79
N TYR A 135 -21.52 -0.07 -10.79
CA TYR A 135 -22.50 -0.66 -11.69
C TYR A 135 -23.87 -0.68 -11.01
N ARG A 136 -24.91 -0.49 -11.83
CA ARG A 136 -26.29 -0.71 -11.43
C ARG A 136 -26.84 -1.90 -12.20
N GLY A 137 -27.65 -2.71 -11.54
CA GLY A 137 -28.43 -3.77 -12.18
C GLY A 137 -29.44 -3.20 -13.17
N GLN A 138 -29.88 -4.03 -14.12
CA GLN A 138 -31.00 -3.70 -14.99
C GLN A 138 -32.27 -3.51 -14.15
N GLY A 139 -33.10 -2.52 -14.51
CA GLY A 139 -34.30 -2.17 -13.73
C GLY A 139 -34.03 -1.34 -12.46
N SER A 140 -32.78 -1.21 -12.01
CA SER A 140 -32.42 -0.29 -10.93
C SER A 140 -32.57 1.17 -11.37
N ASP A 141 -32.91 2.03 -10.41
CA ASP A 141 -32.99 3.48 -10.56
C ASP A 141 -31.75 4.06 -11.29
N PRO A 142 -31.91 4.89 -12.34
CA PRO A 142 -30.78 5.43 -13.11
C PRO A 142 -29.81 6.30 -12.30
N GLY A 143 -30.27 6.90 -11.20
CA GLY A 143 -29.46 7.73 -10.30
C GLY A 143 -28.71 6.93 -9.22
N LEU A 144 -28.97 5.63 -9.08
CA LEU A 144 -28.46 4.79 -8.00
C LEU A 144 -26.94 4.83 -7.89
N ALA A 145 -26.23 4.64 -9.00
CA ALA A 145 -24.77 4.61 -9.01
C ALA A 145 -24.16 5.93 -8.51
N LEU A 146 -24.79 7.07 -8.82
CA LEU A 146 -24.31 8.39 -8.42
C LEU A 146 -24.61 8.69 -6.95
N ARG A 147 -25.75 8.22 -6.42
CA ARG A 147 -26.04 8.28 -4.99
C ARG A 147 -25.06 7.43 -4.19
N ALA A 148 -24.74 6.22 -4.67
CA ALA A 148 -23.72 5.37 -4.06
C ALA A 148 -22.35 6.06 -4.04
N LEU A 149 -21.90 6.66 -5.14
CA LEU A 149 -20.65 7.44 -5.18
C LEU A 149 -20.61 8.60 -4.17
N ARG A 150 -21.74 9.28 -3.94
CA ARG A 150 -21.83 10.36 -2.94
C ARG A 150 -21.73 9.83 -1.51
N ALA A 151 -22.27 8.63 -1.26
CA ALA A 151 -22.31 8.00 0.06
C ALA A 151 -21.03 7.23 0.43
N LEU A 152 -20.04 7.16 -0.47
CA LEU A 152 -18.79 6.44 -0.22
C LEU A 152 -18.10 6.91 1.07
N ARG A 153 -17.62 5.94 1.83
CA ARG A 153 -16.72 6.12 2.98
C ARG A 153 -15.60 5.09 2.90
N SER A 154 -14.52 5.28 3.64
CA SER A 154 -13.45 4.28 3.67
C SER A 154 -13.91 3.00 4.36
N LEU A 155 -13.53 1.86 3.78
CA LEU A 155 -13.71 0.53 4.36
C LEU A 155 -12.45 0.11 5.14
N ASN A 156 -11.26 0.44 4.64
CA ASN A 156 -9.99 0.14 5.30
C ASN A 156 -9.29 1.41 5.79
N THR A 157 -8.15 1.22 6.47
CA THR A 157 -7.34 2.29 7.07
C THR A 157 -6.33 2.90 6.11
N ILE A 158 -6.31 2.43 4.85
CA ILE A 158 -5.37 2.89 3.84
C ILE A 158 -5.76 4.30 3.36
N PRO A 159 -4.89 5.32 3.50
CA PRO A 159 -5.22 6.70 3.14
C PRO A 159 -5.60 6.85 1.66
N PRO A 160 -6.46 7.80 1.28
CA PRO A 160 -7.15 8.71 2.17
C PRO A 160 -8.29 8.02 2.92
N VAL A 161 -8.33 8.21 4.24
CA VAL A 161 -9.44 7.78 5.08
C VAL A 161 -10.51 8.86 5.06
N ILE A 162 -11.69 8.54 4.52
CA ILE A 162 -12.81 9.47 4.34
C ILE A 162 -14.02 9.01 5.15
N GLY A 163 -14.70 9.96 5.80
CA GLY A 163 -16.01 9.74 6.40
C GLY A 163 -17.14 9.78 5.37
N SER A 164 -18.39 9.70 5.82
CA SER A 164 -19.60 9.72 4.97
C SER A 164 -19.84 11.05 4.25
N SER A 165 -19.35 12.17 4.78
CA SER A 165 -19.56 13.52 4.21
C SER A 165 -18.25 14.26 3.86
N GLY A 166 -17.09 13.73 4.25
CA GLY A 166 -15.79 14.39 4.05
C GLY A 166 -15.43 14.63 2.57
N ARG A 167 -14.43 15.47 2.29
CA ARG A 167 -13.92 15.62 0.92
C ARG A 167 -13.27 14.31 0.46
N ILE A 168 -13.49 13.92 -0.80
CA ILE A 168 -12.77 12.81 -1.42
C ILE A 168 -11.54 13.38 -2.13
N PRO A 169 -10.31 13.04 -1.71
CA PRO A 169 -9.11 13.56 -2.37
C PRO A 169 -9.06 13.09 -3.83
N ALA A 170 -8.97 14.05 -4.74
CA ALA A 170 -8.93 13.81 -6.17
C ALA A 170 -7.61 13.18 -6.63
N ALA A 171 -7.66 12.42 -7.72
CA ALA A 171 -6.48 12.15 -8.54
C ALA A 171 -5.88 13.45 -9.12
N ASP A 172 -4.57 13.48 -9.36
CA ASP A 172 -3.92 14.63 -10.01
C ASP A 172 -4.41 14.74 -11.46
N ALA A 173 -4.89 15.91 -11.85
CA ALA A 173 -5.42 16.14 -13.19
C ALA A 173 -4.39 15.83 -14.28
N ARG A 174 -3.09 16.05 -14.04
CA ARG A 174 -2.01 15.74 -14.99
C ARG A 174 -1.83 14.25 -15.21
N VAL A 175 -2.15 13.42 -14.20
CA VAL A 175 -2.18 11.96 -14.34
C VAL A 175 -3.39 11.56 -15.19
N LEU A 176 -4.57 12.14 -14.93
CA LEU A 176 -5.78 11.86 -15.71
C LEU A 176 -5.68 12.33 -17.18
N THR A 177 -4.93 13.39 -17.47
CA THR A 177 -4.66 13.82 -18.86
C THR A 177 -3.52 13.07 -19.54
N GLY A 178 -2.84 12.15 -18.84
CA GLY A 178 -1.63 11.48 -19.35
C GLY A 178 -0.41 12.41 -19.48
N ALA A 179 -0.49 13.65 -18.98
CA ALA A 179 0.64 14.57 -19.00
C ALA A 179 1.76 14.09 -18.07
N TRP A 180 1.39 13.38 -17.00
CA TRP A 180 2.30 12.68 -16.09
C TRP A 180 2.04 11.17 -16.12
N PRO A 181 3.09 10.34 -16.02
CA PRO A 181 2.91 8.90 -15.97
C PRO A 181 2.08 8.53 -14.74
N CYS A 182 1.07 7.68 -14.94
CA CYS A 182 0.36 7.10 -13.80
C CYS A 182 1.28 6.11 -13.12
N ARG A 183 1.81 6.50 -11.97
CA ARG A 183 2.54 5.60 -11.08
C ARG A 183 1.56 5.14 -10.04
N ASP A 184 1.47 3.83 -9.83
CA ASP A 184 0.72 3.23 -8.74
C ASP A 184 1.07 3.95 -7.43
N SER A 185 0.18 4.87 -7.08
CA SER A 185 0.20 5.63 -5.85
C SER A 185 -0.51 4.75 -4.83
N ARG A 186 0.04 3.55 -4.61
CA ARG A 186 -0.31 2.74 -3.44
C ARG A 186 -0.17 3.67 -2.23
N PRO A 187 -1.27 4.09 -1.61
CA PRO A 187 -1.20 5.03 -0.52
C PRO A 187 -0.52 4.35 0.65
N GLY A 188 0.44 5.04 1.25
CA GLY A 188 1.29 4.47 2.29
C GLY A 188 2.65 3.98 1.79
N ARG A 189 2.96 3.98 0.49
CA ARG A 189 4.32 3.66 0.04
C ARG A 189 5.29 4.79 0.38
N VAL A 190 5.99 4.62 1.49
CA VAL A 190 7.10 5.46 1.86
C VAL A 190 8.16 5.38 0.78
N VAL A 191 8.45 6.53 0.17
CA VAL A 191 9.53 6.64 -0.80
C VAL A 191 10.82 6.95 -0.06
N ILE A 192 11.81 6.12 -0.31
CA ILE A 192 13.21 6.36 0.01
C ILE A 192 13.76 7.13 -1.18
N ASP A 193 14.27 8.33 -0.94
CA ASP A 193 15.10 9.03 -1.92
C ASP A 193 16.54 8.58 -1.69
N GLU A 194 16.97 7.55 -2.42
CA GLU A 194 18.32 6.99 -2.33
C GLU A 194 19.40 7.96 -2.81
N ASN A 195 19.05 8.94 -3.65
CA ASN A 195 19.94 9.99 -4.13
C ASN A 195 20.16 11.06 -3.06
N ALA A 196 19.10 11.60 -2.48
CA ALA A 196 19.19 12.58 -1.40
C ALA A 196 19.57 11.93 -0.06
N GLY A 197 19.29 10.63 0.11
CA GLY A 197 19.33 9.93 1.39
C GLY A 197 18.20 10.36 2.30
N LEU A 198 16.96 10.44 1.78
CA LEU A 198 15.77 10.91 2.49
C LEU A 198 14.78 9.77 2.73
N TYR A 199 14.22 9.70 3.93
CA TYR A 199 13.10 8.81 4.27
C TYR A 199 12.12 9.55 5.18
N ARG A 200 10.83 9.56 4.81
CA ARG A 200 9.76 10.30 5.51
C ARG A 200 10.11 11.77 5.85
N GLY A 201 10.91 12.44 4.99
CA GLY A 201 11.36 13.82 5.20
C GLY A 201 12.55 13.98 6.16
N VAL A 202 13.14 12.89 6.64
CA VAL A 202 14.38 12.87 7.41
C VAL A 202 15.53 12.43 6.51
N GLY A 203 16.54 13.29 6.38
CA GLY A 203 17.65 13.07 5.46
C GLY A 203 18.97 12.76 6.15
N ILE A 204 19.92 12.22 5.38
CA ILE A 204 21.34 12.34 5.70
C ILE A 204 21.69 13.80 6.00
N GLY A 205 22.38 14.03 7.12
CA GLY A 205 22.70 15.36 7.65
C GLY A 205 21.67 15.93 8.63
N ALA A 206 20.49 15.30 8.78
CA ALA A 206 19.52 15.70 9.79
C ALA A 206 20.10 15.56 11.22
N SER A 207 19.70 16.44 12.14
CA SER A 207 20.04 16.31 13.56
C SER A 207 19.09 15.33 14.26
N ALA A 208 19.49 14.78 15.41
CA ALA A 208 18.60 13.93 16.23
C ALA A 208 17.25 14.61 16.54
N ALA A 209 17.28 15.90 16.86
CA ALA A 209 16.06 16.69 17.11
C ALA A 209 15.16 16.78 15.86
N ALA A 210 15.74 16.88 14.67
CA ALA A 210 14.96 16.88 13.42
C ALA A 210 14.34 15.51 13.14
N VAL A 211 15.06 14.42 13.42
CA VAL A 211 14.53 13.04 13.31
C VAL A 211 13.32 12.88 14.25
N ARG A 212 13.49 13.22 15.54
CA ARG A 212 12.44 13.08 16.57
C ARG A 212 11.22 13.94 16.29
N ARG A 213 11.42 15.21 15.93
CA ARG A 213 10.31 16.10 15.53
C ARG A 213 9.49 15.51 14.38
N ARG A 214 10.11 14.79 13.46
CA ARG A 214 9.42 14.26 12.27
C ARG A 214 8.77 12.90 12.48
N LEU A 215 9.35 12.05 13.34
CA LEU A 215 8.99 10.64 13.49
C LEU A 215 8.51 10.26 14.90
N GLY A 216 8.50 11.21 15.84
CA GLY A 216 8.17 10.98 17.24
C GLY A 216 9.41 10.86 18.13
N ASP A 217 9.23 11.06 19.43
CA ASP A 217 10.31 10.93 20.40
C ASP A 217 10.69 9.47 20.63
N ARG A 218 12.00 9.21 20.61
CA ARG A 218 12.61 7.92 20.91
C ARG A 218 13.96 8.12 21.60
N ASP A 219 14.26 7.24 22.54
CA ASP A 219 15.59 7.12 23.12
C ASP A 219 16.59 6.60 22.09
N PHE A 220 17.86 6.87 22.37
CA PHE A 220 18.92 6.27 21.58
C PHE A 220 19.09 4.82 21.98
N ALA A 221 19.44 3.98 21.00
CA ALA A 221 19.78 2.59 21.25
C ALA A 221 20.92 2.48 22.26
N ARG A 222 20.85 1.48 23.14
CA ARG A 222 21.93 1.17 24.09
C ARG A 222 23.16 0.65 23.33
N PRO A 223 24.37 0.72 23.91
CA PRO A 223 25.61 0.31 23.22
C PRO A 223 25.58 -1.09 22.57
N ASN A 224 24.80 -2.03 23.10
CA ASN A 224 24.74 -3.42 22.65
C ASN A 224 23.51 -3.77 21.79
N GLU A 225 22.63 -2.80 21.52
CA GLU A 225 21.35 -3.06 20.84
C GLU A 225 21.44 -3.13 19.30
N GLY A 226 22.64 -2.92 18.75
CA GLY A 226 22.84 -2.83 17.31
C GLY A 226 22.14 -1.61 16.70
N TRP A 227 21.98 -1.62 15.38
CA TRP A 227 21.39 -0.49 14.65
C TRP A 227 20.27 -0.91 13.69
N SER A 228 19.77 -2.14 13.80
CA SER A 228 18.57 -2.56 13.07
C SER A 228 17.33 -1.78 13.52
N PRO A 229 16.37 -1.51 12.62
CA PRO A 229 15.06 -0.98 13.00
C PRO A 229 14.31 -1.87 14.00
N GLY A 230 13.48 -1.26 14.85
CA GLY A 230 12.60 -1.98 15.79
C GLY A 230 13.32 -3.02 16.65
N SER A 231 12.75 -4.22 16.75
CA SER A 231 13.31 -5.38 17.44
C SER A 231 13.94 -6.42 16.50
N SER A 232 13.97 -6.16 15.19
CA SER A 232 14.42 -7.14 14.19
C SER A 232 15.89 -7.50 14.37
N ARG A 233 16.23 -8.78 14.22
CA ARG A 233 17.63 -9.20 14.21
C ARG A 233 18.28 -8.78 12.90
N PHE A 234 19.53 -8.36 13.00
CA PHE A 234 20.27 -7.82 11.86
C PHE A 234 20.41 -8.82 10.70
N SER A 235 20.57 -10.09 11.06
CA SER A 235 20.68 -11.24 10.16
C SER A 235 19.36 -11.53 9.42
N GLU A 236 18.21 -11.40 10.08
CA GLU A 236 16.89 -11.65 9.48
C GLU A 236 16.56 -10.65 8.39
N ILE A 237 17.04 -9.41 8.52
CA ILE A 237 16.75 -8.32 7.57
C ILE A 237 17.89 -8.07 6.56
N GLY A 238 19.03 -8.77 6.71
CA GLY A 238 20.19 -8.66 5.82
C GLY A 238 20.85 -7.28 5.80
N GLY A 239 20.94 -6.60 6.94
CA GLY A 239 21.61 -5.30 7.01
C GLY A 239 23.12 -5.39 6.70
N PRO A 240 23.83 -4.29 6.40
CA PRO A 240 25.27 -4.36 6.12
C PRO A 240 26.11 -4.64 7.38
N ASN A 241 26.82 -5.77 7.42
CA ASN A 241 27.61 -6.22 8.59
C ASN A 241 28.61 -5.20 9.12
N VAL A 242 29.13 -4.35 8.24
CA VAL A 242 30.07 -3.31 8.61
C VAL A 242 29.63 -2.00 7.98
N LEU A 243 29.53 -0.97 8.82
CA LEU A 243 29.27 0.40 8.40
C LEU A 243 30.51 1.24 8.70
N HIS A 244 31.11 1.84 7.67
CA HIS A 244 32.26 2.73 7.88
C HIS A 244 31.80 4.02 8.57
N ILE A 245 32.30 4.27 9.78
CA ILE A 245 31.90 5.42 10.62
C ILE A 245 32.73 6.65 10.25
N PRO A 246 32.12 7.75 9.75
CA PRO A 246 32.87 8.91 9.25
C PRO A 246 33.49 9.77 10.36
N CYS A 247 33.01 9.68 11.60
CA CYS A 247 33.71 10.32 12.73
C CYS A 247 34.78 9.37 13.25
N ARG A 248 36.03 9.67 12.90
CA ARG A 248 37.22 9.08 13.55
C ARG A 248 37.00 9.02 15.06
N GLN A 249 37.09 7.81 15.60
CA GLN A 249 37.28 7.60 17.02
C GLN A 249 38.67 8.14 17.37
N ARG A 250 38.76 9.03 18.36
CA ARG A 250 40.06 9.27 19.01
C ARG A 250 40.29 8.09 19.95
N PRO A 251 41.51 7.52 20.01
CA PRO A 251 41.84 6.49 20.99
C PRO A 251 41.39 6.93 22.39
N GLY A 252 40.77 6.02 23.15
CA GLY A 252 40.31 6.27 24.51
C GLY A 252 39.04 7.10 24.68
N ARG A 253 38.33 7.49 23.60
CA ARG A 253 37.03 8.17 23.71
C ARG A 253 35.88 7.27 23.26
N PRO A 254 34.74 7.25 23.99
CA PRO A 254 33.58 6.48 23.60
C PRO A 254 33.10 6.87 22.20
N SER A 255 32.63 5.88 21.45
CA SER A 255 32.10 6.06 20.10
C SER A 255 31.02 7.15 20.11
N ARG A 256 31.16 8.15 19.25
CA ARG A 256 30.14 9.20 19.06
C ARG A 256 29.01 8.76 18.13
N VAL A 257 28.95 7.47 17.84
CA VAL A 257 27.86 6.88 17.09
C VAL A 257 26.67 6.70 18.00
N ARG A 258 25.53 7.19 17.58
CA ARG A 258 24.26 6.98 18.27
C ARG A 258 23.24 6.53 17.25
N VAL A 259 22.27 5.73 17.67
CA VAL A 259 21.23 5.21 16.77
C VAL A 259 19.88 5.60 17.32
N LEU A 260 19.01 6.14 16.48
CA LEU A 260 17.59 6.26 16.77
C LEU A 260 16.85 5.14 16.02
N ARG A 261 16.12 4.30 16.76
CA ARG A 261 15.38 3.16 16.22
C ARG A 261 13.89 3.47 16.27
N TYR A 262 13.23 3.23 15.15
CA TYR A 262 11.79 3.31 14.97
C TYR A 262 11.28 1.99 14.39
N ASP A 263 9.98 1.78 14.41
CA ASP A 263 9.37 0.67 13.69
C ASP A 263 9.54 0.92 12.18
N GLY A 264 10.22 0.01 11.50
CA GLY A 264 10.47 0.09 10.05
C GLY A 264 11.63 1.00 9.62
N ALA A 265 12.29 1.74 10.52
CA ALA A 265 13.50 2.50 10.17
C ALA A 265 14.48 2.71 11.33
N SER A 266 15.76 2.90 11.01
CA SER A 266 16.78 3.35 11.95
C SER A 266 17.65 4.44 11.33
N PHE A 267 18.13 5.35 12.17
CA PHE A 267 18.99 6.46 11.78
C PHE A 267 20.28 6.38 12.57
N VAL A 268 21.40 6.27 11.87
CA VAL A 268 22.73 6.20 12.47
C VAL A 268 23.34 7.58 12.43
N LEU A 269 23.65 8.12 13.60
CA LEU A 269 24.16 9.46 13.78
C LEU A 269 25.63 9.45 14.16
N CYS A 270 26.36 10.40 13.63
CA CYS A 270 27.75 10.68 13.93
C CYS A 270 27.87 12.17 14.22
N ARG A 271 28.42 12.52 15.39
CA ARG A 271 28.47 13.93 15.86
C ARG A 271 27.10 14.63 15.82
N GLY A 272 26.04 13.87 16.17
CA GLY A 272 24.66 14.37 16.22
C GLY A 272 23.97 14.54 14.86
N ARG A 273 24.59 14.08 13.76
CA ARG A 273 24.06 14.19 12.39
C ARG A 273 23.90 12.81 11.77
N VAL A 274 22.77 12.56 11.10
CA VAL A 274 22.51 11.31 10.37
C VAL A 274 23.56 11.15 9.27
N PHE A 275 24.23 10.00 9.22
CA PHE A 275 25.15 9.67 8.12
C PHE A 275 24.78 8.37 7.40
N ALA A 276 23.91 7.57 8.01
CA ALA A 276 23.26 6.42 7.39
C ALA A 276 21.84 6.26 7.93
N LEU A 277 20.97 5.68 7.11
CA LEU A 277 19.63 5.22 7.49
C LEU A 277 19.39 3.82 6.93
N MET A 278 18.66 3.00 7.67
CA MET A 278 18.16 1.70 7.24
C MET A 278 16.64 1.70 7.30
N VAL A 279 16.00 1.13 6.29
CA VAL A 279 14.55 1.03 6.18
C VAL A 279 14.18 -0.43 5.98
N THR A 280 13.27 -0.92 6.82
CA THR A 280 12.63 -2.25 6.74
C THR A 280 11.11 -2.14 6.64
N GLU A 281 10.58 -0.92 6.54
CA GLU A 281 9.15 -0.68 6.43
C GLU A 281 8.58 -1.38 5.20
N LYS A 282 7.57 -2.24 5.44
CA LYS A 282 6.88 -3.01 4.41
C LYS A 282 6.44 -2.09 3.27
N HIS A 283 6.77 -2.47 2.04
CA HIS A 283 6.45 -1.73 0.82
C HIS A 283 7.13 -0.35 0.67
N ALA A 284 8.07 0.03 1.54
CA ALA A 284 8.93 1.17 1.27
C ALA A 284 9.69 0.94 -0.04
N ARG A 285 9.79 1.97 -0.88
CA ARG A 285 10.37 1.86 -2.22
C ARG A 285 11.36 2.98 -2.49
N THR A 286 12.38 2.67 -3.26
CA THR A 286 13.30 3.65 -3.85
C THR A 286 12.61 4.50 -4.91
N GLN A 287 13.24 5.59 -5.35
CA GLN A 287 12.76 6.42 -6.47
C GLN A 287 12.72 5.65 -7.79
N ALA A 288 13.65 4.71 -7.99
CA ALA A 288 13.67 3.83 -9.15
C ALA A 288 12.55 2.76 -9.13
N GLY A 289 11.83 2.62 -8.02
CA GLY A 289 10.65 1.75 -7.92
C GLY A 289 10.86 0.41 -7.22
N LEU A 290 12.11 0.03 -6.90
CA LEU A 290 12.43 -1.16 -6.12
C LEU A 290 11.94 -1.03 -4.68
N ALA A 291 11.24 -2.04 -4.16
CA ALA A 291 10.60 -2.03 -2.85
C ALA A 291 11.09 -3.14 -1.90
N ILE A 292 10.85 -2.94 -0.61
CA ILE A 292 10.90 -4.01 0.39
C ILE A 292 9.89 -5.10 0.01
N GLY A 293 10.39 -6.32 -0.14
CA GLY A 293 9.67 -7.51 -0.59
C GLY A 293 9.84 -7.85 -2.08
N ASP A 294 10.51 -7.01 -2.88
CA ASP A 294 10.87 -7.35 -4.26
C ASP A 294 12.13 -8.24 -4.28
N ASP A 295 12.38 -8.95 -5.40
CA ASP A 295 13.54 -9.82 -5.56
C ASP A 295 14.84 -9.03 -5.81
N LEU A 296 16.00 -9.56 -5.39
CA LEU A 296 17.29 -8.92 -5.65
C LEU A 296 17.67 -8.86 -7.13
N GLU A 297 17.14 -9.73 -7.98
CA GLU A 297 17.34 -9.64 -9.43
C GLU A 297 16.78 -8.33 -9.99
N MET A 298 15.63 -7.85 -9.49
CA MET A 298 15.11 -6.52 -9.85
C MET A 298 16.08 -5.40 -9.44
N ALA A 299 16.79 -5.55 -8.32
CA ALA A 299 17.80 -4.59 -7.90
C ALA A 299 18.96 -4.49 -8.89
N ARG A 300 19.41 -5.64 -9.44
CA ARG A 300 20.45 -5.68 -10.48
C ARG A 300 20.00 -4.97 -11.75
N THR A 301 18.76 -5.18 -12.16
CA THR A 301 18.20 -4.53 -13.36
C THR A 301 18.06 -3.02 -13.18
N LEU A 302 17.50 -2.57 -12.06
CA LEU A 302 17.24 -1.14 -11.83
C LEU A 302 18.50 -0.36 -11.45
N TYR A 303 19.52 -1.04 -10.92
CA TYR A 303 20.77 -0.45 -10.48
C TYR A 303 21.98 -1.23 -11.00
N PRO A 304 22.31 -1.10 -12.30
CA PRO A 304 23.38 -1.88 -12.92
C PRO A 304 24.78 -1.61 -12.34
N GLY A 305 24.95 -0.54 -11.58
CA GLY A 305 26.20 -0.23 -10.87
C GLY A 305 26.36 -0.93 -9.51
N LEU A 306 25.37 -1.71 -9.06
CA LEU A 306 25.47 -2.48 -7.82
C LEU A 306 26.07 -3.86 -8.08
N ARG A 307 26.83 -4.32 -7.10
CA ARG A 307 27.40 -5.66 -7.06
C ARG A 307 26.61 -6.49 -6.06
N CYS A 308 26.28 -7.71 -6.44
CA CYS A 308 25.53 -8.61 -5.58
C CYS A 308 26.38 -9.80 -5.15
N GLY A 309 26.11 -10.33 -3.97
CA GLY A 309 26.88 -11.42 -3.40
C GLY A 309 26.26 -11.96 -2.13
N GLN A 310 27.08 -12.65 -1.33
CA GLN A 310 26.70 -13.25 -0.06
C GLN A 310 27.46 -12.57 1.08
N ALA A 311 26.76 -12.11 2.11
CA ALA A 311 27.34 -11.47 3.28
C ALA A 311 27.25 -12.43 4.48
N PRO A 312 28.30 -12.54 5.31
CA PRO A 312 28.27 -13.42 6.48
C PRO A 312 27.23 -12.93 7.50
N SER A 313 26.66 -13.83 8.29
CA SER A 313 25.51 -13.53 9.14
C SER A 313 25.61 -14.15 10.53
N GLY A 314 26.81 -14.12 11.13
CA GLY A 314 27.08 -14.80 12.39
C GLY A 314 26.62 -16.26 12.31
N ASP A 315 25.80 -16.67 13.27
CA ASP A 315 25.29 -18.05 13.39
C ASP A 315 24.34 -18.48 12.26
N LEU A 316 23.79 -17.54 11.47
CA LEU A 316 22.86 -17.85 10.37
C LEU A 316 23.56 -18.08 9.01
N GLY A 317 24.89 -18.20 8.99
CA GLY A 317 25.62 -18.49 7.77
C GLY A 317 25.80 -17.25 6.88
N HIS A 318 25.15 -17.19 5.73
CA HIS A 318 25.23 -16.07 4.77
C HIS A 318 23.84 -15.65 4.29
N TYR A 319 23.68 -14.37 3.93
CA TYR A 319 22.49 -13.87 3.23
C TYR A 319 22.85 -13.13 1.94
N PRO A 320 21.97 -13.16 0.93
CA PRO A 320 22.20 -12.47 -0.32
C PRO A 320 22.05 -10.95 -0.13
N TYR A 321 22.82 -10.18 -0.90
CA TYR A 321 22.72 -8.72 -0.91
C TYR A 321 23.10 -8.14 -2.27
N CYS A 322 22.74 -6.87 -2.51
CA CYS A 322 23.28 -6.03 -3.57
C CYS A 322 23.75 -4.69 -2.99
N VAL A 323 24.90 -4.20 -3.40
CA VAL A 323 25.51 -2.98 -2.84
C VAL A 323 26.31 -2.21 -3.89
N GLY A 324 26.39 -0.91 -3.71
CA GLY A 324 27.25 -0.08 -4.55
C GLY A 324 27.20 1.38 -4.18
N ARG A 325 27.86 2.19 -5.00
CA ARG A 325 27.89 3.63 -4.85
C ARG A 325 26.98 4.24 -5.90
N MET A 326 25.93 4.91 -5.46
CA MET A 326 24.98 5.62 -6.33
C MET A 326 25.53 6.98 -6.76
N GLN A 327 26.20 7.68 -5.84
CA GLN A 327 26.76 9.02 -6.06
C GLN A 327 28.07 9.21 -5.27
N PRO A 328 28.85 10.29 -5.48
CA PRO A 328 30.09 10.53 -4.74
C PRO A 328 29.96 10.49 -3.20
N ARG A 329 28.79 10.71 -2.63
CA ARG A 329 28.58 10.61 -1.17
C ARG A 329 27.35 9.78 -0.82
N ARG A 330 26.99 8.81 -1.65
CA ARG A 330 25.83 7.93 -1.45
C ARG A 330 26.18 6.51 -1.82
N SER A 331 26.10 5.63 -0.85
CA SER A 331 26.14 4.19 -1.02
C SER A 331 24.79 3.60 -0.67
N LEU A 332 24.42 2.57 -1.41
CA LEU A 332 23.14 1.88 -1.32
C LEU A 332 23.40 0.40 -1.06
N TRP A 333 22.58 -0.20 -0.22
CA TRP A 333 22.60 -1.62 0.11
C TRP A 333 21.16 -2.16 0.12
N PHE A 334 20.97 -3.30 -0.52
CA PHE A 334 19.77 -4.12 -0.50
C PHE A 334 20.12 -5.46 0.12
N GLY A 335 19.40 -5.87 1.17
CA GLY A 335 19.68 -7.08 1.93
C GLY A 335 18.53 -8.06 1.92
N GLN A 336 18.87 -9.36 1.92
CA GLN A 336 17.97 -10.51 1.75
C GLN A 336 17.36 -10.62 0.37
N ASP A 337 16.83 -11.82 0.08
CA ASP A 337 16.02 -12.11 -1.10
C ASP A 337 14.81 -12.96 -0.67
N PRO A 338 13.58 -12.43 -0.68
CA PRO A 338 13.20 -11.07 -1.09
C PRO A 338 13.83 -9.96 -0.23
N ILE A 339 13.95 -8.75 -0.77
CA ILE A 339 14.60 -7.62 -0.10
C ILE A 339 13.88 -7.29 1.21
N ALA A 340 14.56 -7.48 2.32
CA ALA A 340 14.04 -7.20 3.67
C ALA A 340 14.55 -5.86 4.23
N SER A 341 15.65 -5.32 3.69
CA SER A 341 16.16 -4.01 4.09
C SER A 341 16.77 -3.20 2.94
N ILE A 342 16.63 -1.87 3.04
CA ILE A 342 17.28 -0.88 2.18
C ILE A 342 18.10 0.05 3.07
N THR A 343 19.40 0.16 2.85
CA THR A 343 20.28 1.09 3.60
C THR A 343 20.91 2.12 2.68
N VAL A 344 20.82 3.39 3.08
CA VAL A 344 21.51 4.51 2.41
C VAL A 344 22.55 5.10 3.35
N SER A 345 23.80 5.26 2.89
CA SER A 345 24.91 5.77 3.69
C SER A 345 25.74 6.82 2.94
N THR A 346 26.36 7.73 3.68
CA THR A 346 27.40 8.64 3.18
C THR A 346 28.74 7.96 2.91
N THR A 347 28.97 6.80 3.51
CA THR A 347 30.23 6.05 3.45
C THR A 347 30.04 4.74 2.69
N ARG A 348 31.13 4.24 2.12
CA ARG A 348 31.13 2.93 1.46
C ARG A 348 30.93 1.81 2.49
N PHE A 349 30.26 0.75 2.06
CA PHE A 349 30.20 -0.51 2.78
C PHE A 349 31.49 -1.30 2.49
N PRO A 350 32.35 -1.55 3.49
CA PRO A 350 33.59 -2.29 3.29
C PRO A 350 33.33 -3.80 3.12
N GLY A 351 34.33 -4.52 2.59
CA GLY A 351 34.22 -5.98 2.37
C GLY A 351 33.56 -6.38 1.05
N VAL A 352 33.15 -5.40 0.24
CA VAL A 352 32.67 -5.60 -1.13
C VAL A 352 33.89 -5.55 -2.04
N ARG A 353 34.48 -6.70 -2.37
CA ARG A 353 35.57 -6.77 -3.37
C ARG A 353 35.01 -6.77 -4.79
#